data_AF-G5LW35-F1
#
_entry.id   AF-G5LW35-F1
#
_cell.length_a   1.000
_cell.length_b   1.000
_cell.length_c   1.000
_cell.angle_alpha   90.00
_cell.angle_beta   90.00
_cell.angle_gamma   90.00
#
_symmetry.space_group_name_H-M   'P 1'
#
loop_
_entity.id
_entity.type
_entity.pdbx_description
1 polymer ?
#
loop_
_entity_poly.entity_id
_entity_poly.type
_entity_poly.pdbx_seq_one_letter_code
_entity_poly.pdbx_strand_id
1 'polypeptide(L)'
;MRFYRPLGRIAALTFDLDDTLYDNRPVILRTEQEALAFMQNYHPSLRSFQNVDLQRIRQAVREAEPEIYHDVTRWRAARLRFRRL
;
A
#
# COMPACT_ATOMS: atom_id res chain seq x y z
N MET A 1 28.57 9.86 7.33
CA MET A 1 29.10 9.51 5.99
C MET A 1 30.59 9.77 5.98
N ARG A 2 31.39 8.82 5.51
CA ARG A 2 32.81 9.03 5.19
C ARG A 2 32.98 8.83 3.70
N PHE A 3 33.50 9.84 3.01
CA PHE A 3 33.78 9.79 1.59
C PHE A 3 35.28 9.60 1.38
N TYR A 4 35.66 8.49 0.75
CA TYR A 4 37.08 8.13 0.51
C TYR A 4 37.56 8.52 -0.90
N ARG A 5 36.68 9.11 -1.72
CA ARG A 5 36.98 9.69 -3.04
C ARG A 5 36.18 10.99 -3.21
N PRO A 6 36.71 11.97 -3.97
CA PRO A 6 35.97 13.19 -4.26
C PRO A 6 34.71 12.84 -5.07
N LEU A 7 33.56 13.31 -4.59
CA LEU A 7 32.30 13.22 -5.33
C LEU A 7 32.43 14.07 -6.60
N GLY A 8 32.18 13.46 -7.76
CA GLY A 8 32.02 14.19 -9.01
C GLY A 8 30.83 15.15 -8.97
N ARG A 9 30.58 15.88 -10.05
CA ARG A 9 29.46 16.85 -10.10
C ARG A 9 28.12 16.13 -9.95
N ILE A 10 27.46 16.33 -8.81
CA ILE A 10 26.10 15.83 -8.55
C ILE A 10 25.11 16.71 -9.31
N ALA A 11 24.32 16.12 -10.19
CA ALA A 11 23.30 16.83 -10.98
C ALA A 11 21.97 17.00 -10.21
N ALA A 12 21.61 16.01 -9.39
CA ALA A 12 20.44 16.04 -8.51
C ALA A 12 20.59 15.02 -7.38
N LEU A 13 19.87 15.26 -6.28
CA LEU A 13 19.62 14.29 -5.21
C LEU A 13 18.12 14.23 -5.01
N THR A 14 17.55 13.03 -5.05
CA THR A 14 16.12 12.80 -4.78
C THR A 14 16.00 11.98 -3.50
N PHE A 15 15.12 12.41 -2.62
CA PHE A 15 14.77 11.68 -1.41
C PHE A 15 13.31 11.29 -1.54
N ASP A 16 13.02 10.03 -1.27
CA ASP A 16 11.64 9.63 -1.03
C ASP A 16 11.17 10.24 0.30
N LEU A 17 9.87 10.44 0.45
CA LEU A 17 9.29 10.86 1.72
C LEU A 17 9.06 9.64 2.61
N ASP A 18 8.36 8.67 2.05
CA ASP A 18 7.96 7.44 2.69
C ASP A 18 9.17 6.53 2.94
N ASP A 19 9.24 5.92 4.13
CA ASP A 19 10.33 5.02 4.56
C ASP A 19 11.76 5.61 4.54
N THR A 20 11.92 6.90 4.18
CA THR A 20 13.20 7.63 4.10
C THR A 20 13.24 8.82 5.06
N LEU A 21 12.23 9.70 5.03
CA LEU A 21 12.19 10.90 5.88
C LEU A 21 11.33 10.72 7.13
N TYR A 22 10.37 9.79 7.11
CA TYR A 22 9.60 9.42 8.29
C TYR A 22 9.11 7.97 8.23
N ASP A 23 8.77 7.41 9.40
CA ASP A 23 8.15 6.08 9.49
C ASP A 23 6.65 6.17 9.17
N ASN A 24 6.28 5.73 7.98
CA ASN A 24 4.90 5.69 7.50
C ASN A 24 4.15 4.42 7.96
N ARG A 25 4.84 3.41 8.51
CA ARG A 25 4.24 2.11 8.87
C ARG A 25 3.11 2.23 9.88
N PRO A 26 3.21 3.05 10.95
CA PRO A 26 2.10 3.20 11.90
C PRO A 26 0.84 3.75 11.23
N VAL A 27 0.99 4.66 10.27
CA VAL A 27 -0.13 5.25 9.53
C VAL A 27 -0.77 4.23 8.61
N ILE A 28 0.04 3.42 7.91
CA ILE A 28 -0.43 2.34 7.05
C ILE A 28 -1.22 1.31 7.87
N LEU A 29 -0.64 0.85 8.99
CA LEU A 29 -1.29 -0.14 9.87
C LEU A 29 -2.62 0.36 10.43
N ARG A 30 -2.66 1.62 10.90
CA ARG A 30 -3.91 2.23 11.37
C ARG A 30 -4.95 2.28 10.25
N THR A 31 -4.55 2.66 9.04
CA THR A 31 -5.46 2.73 7.90
C THR A 31 -6.05 1.36 7.55
N GLU A 32 -5.24 0.30 7.58
CA GLU A 32 -5.72 -1.07 7.35
C GLU A 32 -6.70 -1.52 8.44
N GLN A 33 -6.43 -1.22 9.72
CA GLN A 33 -7.31 -1.53 10.84
C GLN A 33 -8.66 -0.81 10.73
N GLU A 34 -8.66 0.50 10.45
CA GLU A 34 -9.88 1.29 10.31
C GLU A 34 -10.72 0.84 9.10
N ALA A 35 -10.06 0.50 7.98
CA ALA A 35 -10.75 -0.05 6.81
C ALA A 35 -11.42 -1.40 7.13
N LEU A 36 -10.73 -2.28 7.86
CA LEU A 36 -11.29 -3.56 8.28
C LEU A 36 -12.49 -3.36 9.23
N ALA A 37 -12.35 -2.50 10.23
CA ALA A 37 -13.40 -2.18 11.18
C ALA A 37 -14.63 -1.59 10.46
N PHE A 38 -14.41 -0.69 9.49
CA PHE A 38 -15.47 -0.16 8.65
C PHE A 38 -16.22 -1.27 7.91
N MET A 39 -15.51 -2.19 7.25
CA MET A 39 -16.15 -3.30 6.51
C MET A 39 -16.96 -4.22 7.43
N GLN A 40 -16.42 -4.58 8.59
CA GLN A 40 -17.09 -5.45 9.58
C GLN A 40 -18.38 -4.80 10.11
N ASN A 41 -18.39 -3.47 10.25
CA ASN A 41 -19.55 -2.70 10.71
C ASN A 41 -20.54 -2.37 9.59
N TYR A 42 -20.09 -2.35 8.33
CA TYR A 42 -20.91 -1.96 7.18
C TYR A 42 -21.96 -3.01 6.80
N HIS A 43 -21.62 -4.30 6.83
CA HIS A 43 -22.56 -5.36 6.42
C HIS A 43 -22.37 -6.66 7.24
N PRO A 44 -23.45 -7.34 7.68
CA PRO A 44 -23.34 -8.55 8.50
C PRO A 44 -22.47 -9.66 7.90
N SER A 45 -22.48 -9.82 6.57
CA SER A 45 -21.66 -10.83 5.89
C SER A 45 -20.15 -10.56 5.95
N LEU A 46 -19.74 -9.35 6.32
CA LEU A 46 -18.34 -8.95 6.42
C LEU A 46 -17.83 -8.97 7.86
N ARG A 47 -18.64 -9.36 8.86
CA ARG A 47 -18.21 -9.42 10.27
C ARG A 47 -17.02 -10.34 10.51
N SER A 48 -16.92 -11.43 9.74
CA SER A 48 -15.81 -12.38 9.84
C SER A 48 -14.62 -12.04 8.95
N PHE A 49 -14.67 -10.92 8.22
CA PHE A 49 -13.60 -10.50 7.33
C PHE A 49 -12.35 -10.17 8.13
N GLN A 50 -11.17 -10.54 7.62
CA GLN A 50 -9.90 -10.32 8.28
C GLN A 50 -8.89 -9.62 7.37
N ASN A 51 -7.80 -9.11 7.95
CA ASN A 51 -6.71 -8.52 7.18
C ASN A 51 -6.15 -9.47 6.11
N VAL A 52 -6.12 -10.78 6.37
CA VAL A 52 -5.68 -11.77 5.38
C VAL A 52 -6.56 -11.75 4.11
N ASP A 53 -7.86 -11.45 4.24
CA ASP A 53 -8.77 -11.38 3.10
C ASP A 53 -8.52 -10.12 2.28
N LEU A 54 -8.23 -8.98 2.94
CA LEU A 54 -7.78 -7.77 2.26
C LEU A 54 -6.47 -8.00 1.49
N GLN A 55 -5.51 -8.71 2.09
CA GLN A 55 -4.25 -9.05 1.43
C GLN A 55 -4.48 -9.99 0.23
N ARG A 56 -5.38 -10.96 0.34
CA ARG A 56 -5.76 -11.83 -0.79
C ARG A 56 -6.36 -11.04 -1.95
N ILE A 57 -7.27 -10.10 -1.68
CA ILE A 57 -7.85 -9.23 -2.73
C ILE A 57 -6.75 -8.36 -3.36
N ARG A 58 -5.88 -7.76 -2.54
CA ARG A 58 -4.77 -6.95 -3.02
C ARG A 58 -3.85 -7.75 -3.95
N GLN A 59 -3.54 -8.98 -3.58
CA GLN A 59 -2.71 -9.89 -4.37
C GLN A 59 -3.40 -10.29 -5.66
N ALA A 60 -4.69 -10.66 -5.62
CA ALA A 60 -5.44 -11.04 -6.82
C ALA A 60 -5.57 -9.89 -7.83
N VAL A 61 -5.75 -8.64 -7.35
CA VAL A 61 -5.73 -7.45 -8.22
C VAL A 61 -4.35 -7.27 -8.87
N ARG A 62 -3.26 -7.48 -8.12
CA ARG A 62 -1.90 -7.38 -8.65
C ARG A 62 -1.59 -8.48 -9.67
N GLU A 63 -2.11 -9.69 -9.46
CA GLU A 63 -1.97 -10.78 -10.42
C GLU A 63 -2.73 -10.49 -11.72
N ALA A 64 -3.93 -9.90 -11.62
CA ALA A 64 -4.70 -9.48 -12.79
C ALA A 64 -4.08 -8.28 -13.53
N GLU A 65 -3.42 -7.37 -12.80
CA GLU A 65 -2.80 -6.16 -13.36
C GLU A 65 -1.43 -5.90 -12.70
N PRO A 66 -0.35 -6.54 -13.21
CA PRO A 66 0.97 -6.53 -12.56
C PRO A 66 1.57 -5.14 -12.32
N GLU A 67 1.29 -4.19 -13.21
CA GLU A 67 1.84 -2.82 -13.18
C GLU A 67 1.06 -1.86 -12.28
N ILE A 68 -0.08 -2.29 -11.71
CA ILE A 68 -0.97 -1.42 -10.91
C ILE A 68 -0.31 -0.89 -9.63
N TYR A 69 0.77 -1.51 -9.17
CA TYR A 69 1.41 -1.16 -7.89
C TYR A 69 2.02 0.24 -7.88
N HIS A 70 2.34 0.78 -9.06
CA HIS A 70 2.85 2.14 -9.22
C HIS A 70 1.79 3.21 -9.00
N ASP A 71 0.51 2.88 -9.14
CA ASP A 71 -0.61 3.78 -8.94
C ASP A 71 -1.45 3.32 -7.75
N VAL A 72 -1.07 3.80 -6.56
CA VAL A 72 -1.74 3.44 -5.30
C VAL A 72 -3.22 3.84 -5.27
N THR A 73 -3.61 4.89 -6.00
CA THR A 73 -5.00 5.36 -6.08
C THR A 73 -5.83 4.41 -6.92
N ARG A 74 -5.36 4.09 -8.13
CA ARG A 74 -5.98 3.08 -9.00
C ARG A 74 -6.02 1.72 -8.31
N TRP A 75 -4.96 1.33 -7.61
CA TRP A 75 -4.90 0.05 -6.92
C TRP A 75 -5.94 -0.06 -5.81
N ARG A 76 -6.21 1.01 -5.06
CA ARG A 76 -7.29 1.05 -4.05
C ARG A 76 -8.67 0.93 -4.72
N ALA A 77 -8.91 1.69 -5.79
CA ALA A 77 -10.18 1.64 -6.51
C ALA A 77 -10.44 0.24 -7.13
N ALA A 78 -9.41 -0.39 -7.69
CA ALA A 78 -9.50 -1.72 -8.28
C ALA A 78 -9.88 -2.79 -7.24
N ARG A 79 -9.33 -2.72 -6.01
CA ARG A 79 -9.70 -3.63 -4.91
C ARG A 79 -11.18 -3.58 -4.55
N LEU A 80 -11.79 -2.39 -4.56
CA LEU A 80 -13.24 -2.23 -4.27
C LEU A 80 -14.12 -2.79 -5.39
N ARG A 81 -13.63 -2.80 -6.63
CA ARG A 81 -14.33 -3.32 -7.80
C ARG A 81 -14.05 -4.79 -8.06
N PHE A 82 -13.11 -5.39 -7.34
CA PHE A 82 -12.65 -6.75 -7.57
C PHE A 82 -13.77 -7.74 -7.22
N ARG A 83 -14.51 -8.16 -8.24
CA ARG A 83 -15.44 -9.28 -8.17
C ARG A 83 -14.69 -10.54 -8.58
N ARG A 84 -14.54 -11.46 -7.64
CA ARG A 84 -14.13 -12.83 -7.94
C ARG A 84 -15.28 -13.45 -8.76
N LEU A 85 -15.03 -13.74 -10.04
CA LEU A 85 -15.90 -14.63 -10.82
C LEU A 85 -15.86 -16.04 -10.21
#